data_AF-A0A3N5C0J9-F1
#
_entry.id   AF-A0A3N5C0J9-F1
#
_cell.length_a   1.000
_cell.length_b   1.000
_cell.length_c   1.000
_cell.angle_alpha   90.00
_cell.angle_beta   90.00
_cell.angle_gamma   90.00
#
_symmetry.space_group_name_H-M   'P 1'
#
loop_
_entity.id
_entity.type
_entity.pdbx_description
1 polymer ?
#
loop_
_entity_poly.entity_id
_entity_poly.type
_entity_poly.pdbx_seq_one_letter_code
_entity_poly.pdbx_strand_id
1 'polypeptide(L)' 'MSNTTRVKKNESIEDALRRFRKSVNKNGTLSEYRKREFYEKPSVRRKKKSEAARKRKK' A
#
# COMPACT_ATOMS: atom_id res chain seq x y z
N MET A 1 11.10 -3.94 3.31
CA MET A 1 10.90 -3.53 1.90
C MET A 1 11.32 -2.07 1.80
N SER A 2 12.43 -1.79 1.13
CA SER A 2 12.95 -0.41 1.01
C SER A 2 12.07 0.40 0.04
N ASN A 3 11.52 1.52 0.52
CA ASN A 3 10.69 2.46 -0.26
C ASN A 3 11.53 3.66 -0.76
N THR A 4 12.83 3.51 -0.96
CA THR A 4 13.70 4.62 -1.35
C THR A 4 13.52 4.98 -2.83
N THR A 5 12.95 6.16 -3.12
CA THR A 5 12.90 6.73 -4.48
C THR A 5 14.06 7.70 -4.67
N ARG A 6 15.01 7.38 -5.56
CA ARG A 6 16.06 8.33 -5.98
C ARG A 6 15.49 9.31 -7.02
N VAL A 7 15.78 10.59 -6.83
CA VAL A 7 15.38 11.68 -7.73
C VAL A 7 16.25 11.62 -8.99
N LYS A 8 15.64 11.75 -10.18
CA LYS A 8 16.38 11.78 -11.44
C LYS A 8 16.91 13.19 -11.72
N LYS A 9 17.98 13.30 -12.52
CA LYS A 9 18.70 14.56 -12.77
C LYS A 9 17.86 15.68 -13.42
N ASN A 10 16.77 15.36 -14.13
CA ASN A 10 15.88 16.32 -14.80
C ASN A 10 14.42 16.15 -14.37
N GLU A 11 14.18 15.82 -13.10
CA GLU A 11 12.83 15.59 -12.57
C GLU A 11 12.40 16.73 -11.65
N SER A 12 11.15 17.18 -11.81
CA SER A 12 10.53 18.09 -10.85
C SER A 12 10.22 17.36 -9.54
N ILE A 13 10.36 18.05 -8.41
CA ILE A 13 10.10 17.51 -7.06
C ILE A 13 8.71 16.86 -6.98
N GLU A 14 7.70 17.46 -7.61
CA GLU A 14 6.33 16.95 -7.63
C GLU A 14 6.21 15.57 -8.31
N ASP A 15 6.96 15.34 -9.38
CA ASP A 15 6.97 14.04 -10.06
C ASP A 15 7.65 12.95 -9.23
N ALA A 16 8.74 13.32 -8.53
CA ALA A 16 9.40 12.41 -7.60
C ALA A 16 8.47 12.01 -6.44
N LEU A 17 7.72 12.98 -5.90
CA LEU A 17 6.71 12.75 -4.86
C LEU A 17 5.57 11.86 -5.37
N ARG A 18 5.11 12.07 -6.61
CA ARG A 18 4.08 11.23 -7.23
C ARG A 18 4.55 9.78 -7.36
N ARG A 19 5.78 9.54 -7.82
CA ARG A 19 6.37 8.20 -7.92
C ARG A 19 6.51 7.54 -6.55
N PHE A 20 6.94 8.30 -5.54
CA PHE A 20 7.05 7.82 -4.17
C PHE A 20 5.68 7.44 -3.59
N ARG A 21 4.65 8.28 -3.73
CA ARG A 21 3.29 7.94 -3.28
C ARG A 21 2.75 6.69 -3.97
N LYS A 22 3.01 6.53 -5.27
CA LYS A 22 2.61 5.34 -6.02
C LYS A 22 3.34 4.07 -5.57
N SER A 23 4.64 4.16 -5.27
CA SER A 23 5.42 3.02 -4.77
C SER A 23 4.98 2.60 -3.36
N VAL A 24 4.74 3.56 -2.46
CA VAL A 24 4.20 3.30 -1.12
C VAL A 24 2.81 2.63 -1.19
N ASN A 25 1.93 3.13 -2.05
CA ASN A 25 0.60 2.54 -2.24
C ASN A 25 0.65 1.13 -2.83
N LYS A 26 1.53 0.90 -3.81
CA LYS A 26 1.72 -0.42 -4.42
C LYS A 26 2.26 -1.44 -3.41
N ASN A 27 3.20 -1.02 -2.57
CA ASN A 27 3.79 -1.87 -1.54
C ASN A 27 2.80 -2.18 -0.40
N GLY A 28 1.72 -1.40 -0.27
CA GLY A 28 0.65 -1.67 0.69
C GLY A 28 1.04 -1.43 2.15
N THR A 29 2.17 -0.76 2.42
CA THR A 29 2.71 -0.52 3.77
C THR A 29 1.67 0.13 4.69
N LEU A 30 0.96 1.15 4.21
CA LEU A 30 -0.10 1.82 4.97
C LEU A 30 -1.34 0.94 5.17
N SER A 31 -1.66 0.07 4.21
CA SER A 31 -2.78 -0.89 4.35
C SER A 31 -2.46 -1.97 5.38
N GLU A 32 -1.21 -2.40 5.45
CA GLU A 32 -0.76 -3.39 6.43
C GLU A 32 -0.71 -2.79 7.84
N TYR A 33 -0.23 -1.56 7.99
CA TYR A 33 -0.26 -0.83 9.25
C TYR A 33 -1.70 -0.78 9.82
N ARG A 34 -2.66 -0.30 9.02
CA ARG A 34 -4.08 -0.22 9.43
C ARG A 34 -4.70 -1.57 9.81
N LYS A 35 -4.28 -2.66 9.16
CA LYS A 35 -4.76 -4.02 9.50
C LYS A 35 -4.20 -4.54 10.83
N ARG A 36 -3.10 -3.96 11.31
CA ARG A 36 -2.40 -4.36 12.53
C ARG A 36 -2.68 -3.43 13.72
N GLU A 37 -3.41 -2.32 13.50
CA GLU A 37 -3.77 -1.36 14.56
C GLU A 37 -4.55 -2.02 15.70
N PHE A 38 -5.39 -3.00 15.41
CA PHE A 38 -6.17 -3.74 16.40
C PHE A 38 -6.20 -5.24 16.07
N TYR A 39 -6.39 -6.05 17.10
CA TYR A 39 -6.55 -7.49 16.93
C TYR A 39 -7.87 -7.79 16.22
N GLU A 40 -7.78 -8.58 15.15
CA GLU A 40 -8.94 -9.16 14.48
C GLU A 40 -8.92 -10.68 14.66
N LYS A 41 -10.06 -11.25 15.06
CA LYS A 41 -10.24 -12.71 15.07
C LYS A 41 -9.89 -13.30 13.70
N PRO A 42 -9.29 -14.51 13.66
CA PRO A 42 -8.83 -15.12 12.40
C PRO A 42 -9.94 -15.28 11.35
N SER A 43 -11.19 -15.50 11.79
CA SER A 43 -12.36 -15.56 10.89
C SER A 43 -12.64 -14.22 10.18
N VAL A 44 -12.60 -13.11 10.92
CA VAL A 44 -12.81 -11.75 10.37
C VAL A 44 -11.72 -11.40 9.37
N ARG A 45 -10.46 -11.73 9.69
CA ARG A 45 -9.33 -11.51 8.79
C ARG A 45 -9.47 -12.29 7.47
N ARG A 46 -9.95 -13.54 7.52
CA ARG A 46 -10.23 -14.36 6.31
C ARG A 46 -11.36 -13.76 5.48
N LYS A 47 -12.44 -13.30 6.11
CA LYS A 47 -13.58 -12.65 5.44
C LYS A 47 -13.15 -11.35 4.75
N LYS A 48 -12.42 -10.47 5.43
CA LYS A 48 -11.90 -9.22 4.83
C LYS A 48 -10.95 -9.49 3.66
N LYS A 49 -10.13 -10.55 3.74
CA LYS A 49 -9.25 -10.96 2.64
C LYS A 49 -10.03 -11.40 1.40
N SER A 50 -11.08 -12.20 1.56
CA SER A 50 -11.90 -12.66 0.42
C SER A 50 -12.71 -11.52 -0.20
N GLU A 51 -13.28 -10.62 0.60
CA GLU A 51 -13.96 -9.41 0.13
C GLU A 51 -13.02 -8.50 -0.65
N ALA A 52 -11.81 -8.26 -0.15
CA ALA A 52 -10.81 -7.46 -0.85
C ALA A 52 -10.39 -8.10 -2.19
N ALA A 53 -10.28 -9.42 -2.26
CA ALA A 53 -9.98 -10.12 -3.50
C ALA A 53 -11.12 -10.00 -4.52
N ARG A 54 -12.38 -10.14 -4.08
CA ARG A 54 -13.57 -9.94 -4.94
C ARG A 54 -13.63 -8.51 -5.48
N LYS A 55 -13.38 -7.50 -4.63
CA LYS A 55 -13.35 -6.07 -5.04
C LYS A 55 -12.24 -5.75 -6.03
N ARG A 56 -11.15 -6.51 -6.08
CA ARG A 56 -10.06 -6.35 -7.07
C ARG A 56 -10.35 -7.04 -8.40
N LYS A 57 -11.24 -8.04 -8.41
CA LYS A 57 -11.59 -8.81 -9.61
C LYS A 57 -12.74 -8.16 -10.39
N LYS A 58 -13.58 -7.39 -9.71
CA LYS A 58 -14.56 -6.48 -10.32
C LYS A 58 -13.85 -5.21 -10.77
#